data_AF-K2D3P3-F1
#
_entry.id   AF-K2D3P3-F1
#
_cell.length_a   1.000
_cell.length_b   1.000
_cell.length_c   1.000
_cell.angle_alpha   90.00
_cell.angle_beta   90.00
_cell.angle_gamma   90.00
#
_symmetry.space_group_name_H-M   'P 1'
#
loop_
_entity.id
_entity.type
_entity.pdbx_description
1 polymer ?
#
loop_
_entity_poly.entity_id
_entity_poly.type
_entity_poly.pdbx_seq_one_letter_code
_entity_poly.pdbx_strand_id
1 'polypeptide(L)'
;MAGVPPDYFSPTGQLWGNPLYRWDVHKAQNYAWWINRLRATLKVVDIIRLDHFRGFYNYWEIPYGSPTAVTGKWKKGPGKSV
;
A
#
# COMPACT_ATOMS: atom_id res chain seq x y z
N MET A 1 -9.68 -2.92 -0.78
CA MET A 1 -9.09 -2.39 -2.03
C MET A 1 -8.27 -1.16 -1.71
N ALA A 2 -7.21 -0.91 -2.48
CA ALA A 2 -6.33 0.24 -2.34
C ALA A 2 -6.91 1.51 -2.96
N GLY A 3 -6.49 2.65 -2.43
CA GLY A 3 -6.84 3.98 -2.91
C GLY A 3 -6.28 5.07 -2.02
N VAL A 4 -6.79 6.28 -2.18
CA VAL A 4 -6.57 7.43 -1.30
C VAL A 4 -7.91 8.11 -0.97
N PRO A 5 -8.06 8.68 0.24
CA PRO A 5 -9.31 9.32 0.63
C PRO A 5 -9.58 10.58 -0.21
N PRO A 6 -10.80 11.12 -0.13
CA PRO A 6 -11.10 12.47 -0.60
C PRO A 6 -10.15 13.50 0.01
N ASP A 7 -9.85 14.51 -0.79
CA ASP A 7 -9.13 15.71 -0.38
C ASP A 7 -9.66 16.92 -1.17
N TYR A 8 -9.02 18.08 -1.01
CA TYR A 8 -9.44 19.31 -1.68
C TYR A 8 -9.20 19.30 -3.21
N PHE A 9 -8.41 18.35 -3.72
CA PHE A 9 -8.20 18.17 -5.16
C PHE A 9 -9.17 17.14 -5.76
N SER A 10 -9.59 16.13 -4.99
CA SER A 10 -10.53 15.10 -5.42
C SER A 10 -11.62 14.86 -4.37
N PRO A 11 -12.89 15.26 -4.62
CA PRO A 11 -13.97 15.11 -3.66
C PRO A 11 -14.38 13.65 -3.39
N THR A 12 -13.99 12.71 -4.25
CA THR A 12 -14.29 11.27 -4.09
C THR A 12 -13.05 10.43 -3.82
N GLY A 13 -11.88 11.06 -3.70
CA GLY A 13 -10.59 10.40 -3.57
C GLY A 13 -10.22 9.66 -4.86
N GLN A 14 -9.48 8.55 -4.72
CA GLN A 14 -9.17 7.69 -5.85
C GLN A 14 -9.27 6.22 -5.45
N LEU A 15 -10.03 5.45 -6.19
CA LEU A 15 -10.11 4.00 -6.05
C LEU A 15 -9.20 3.35 -7.08
N TRP A 16 -8.10 2.73 -6.65
CA TRP A 16 -7.15 2.08 -7.55
C TRP A 16 -7.47 0.61 -7.80
N GLY A 17 -8.23 -0.03 -6.90
CA GLY A 17 -8.73 -1.38 -7.08
C GLY A 17 -7.74 -2.51 -6.73
N ASN A 18 -6.47 -2.20 -6.42
CA ASN A 18 -5.50 -3.23 -6.04
C ASN A 18 -5.91 -3.95 -4.73
N PRO A 19 -5.59 -5.24 -4.57
CA PRO A 19 -5.66 -5.90 -3.28
C PRO A 19 -4.70 -5.25 -2.27
N LEU A 20 -5.03 -5.35 -0.99
CA LEU A 20 -4.20 -4.84 0.10
C LEU A 20 -3.36 -5.97 0.70
N TYR A 21 -2.16 -5.64 1.16
CA TYR A 21 -1.29 -6.60 1.82
C TYR A 21 -1.83 -7.03 3.18
N ARG A 22 -1.70 -8.33 3.47
CA ARG A 22 -1.79 -8.89 4.83
C ARG A 22 -0.46 -8.66 5.54
N TRP A 23 -0.24 -7.45 6.04
CA TRP A 23 1.03 -7.06 6.66
C TRP A 23 1.42 -7.92 7.87
N ASP A 24 0.43 -8.46 8.58
CA ASP A 24 0.62 -9.46 9.64
C ASP A 24 1.29 -10.73 9.13
N VAL A 25 0.86 -11.24 7.98
CA VAL A 25 1.44 -12.43 7.34
C VAL A 25 2.83 -12.12 6.78
N HIS A 26 3.00 -10.97 6.15
CA HIS A 26 4.33 -10.54 5.69
C HIS A 26 5.32 -10.44 6.86
N LYS A 27 4.88 -9.88 8.00
CA LYS A 27 5.71 -9.81 9.22
C LYS A 27 6.07 -11.20 9.74
N ALA A 28 5.10 -12.12 9.83
CA ALA A 28 5.34 -13.50 10.27
C ALA A 28 6.33 -14.26 9.37
N GLN A 29 6.45 -13.85 8.10
CA GLN A 29 7.38 -14.41 7.11
C GLN A 29 8.65 -13.56 6.94
N ASN A 30 8.98 -12.69 7.92
CA ASN A 30 10.15 -11.82 7.89
C ASN A 30 10.26 -10.99 6.60
N TYR A 31 9.12 -10.57 6.06
CA TYR A 31 9.01 -9.76 4.84
C TYR A 31 9.68 -10.36 3.61
N ALA A 32 9.84 -11.69 3.55
CA ALA A 32 10.58 -12.39 2.49
C ALA A 32 10.13 -11.98 1.07
N TRP A 33 8.83 -11.81 0.85
CA TRP A 33 8.29 -11.33 -0.44
C TRP A 33 8.82 -9.94 -0.83
N TRP A 34 8.85 -8.99 0.11
CA TRP A 34 9.34 -7.63 -0.14
C TRP A 34 10.84 -7.61 -0.39
N ILE A 35 11.61 -8.35 0.41
CA ILE A 35 13.06 -8.49 0.24
C ILE A 35 13.38 -9.07 -1.15
N ASN A 36 12.67 -10.13 -1.54
CA ASN A 36 12.88 -10.76 -2.85
C ASN A 36 12.49 -9.83 -4.01
N ARG A 37 11.41 -9.05 -3.86
CA ARG A 37 11.01 -8.03 -4.83
C ARG A 37 12.12 -6.99 -5.03
N LEU A 38 12.65 -6.41 -3.95
CA LEU A 38 13.72 -5.41 -4.03
C LEU A 38 15.00 -6.00 -4.63
N ARG A 39 15.41 -7.20 -4.21
CA ARG A 39 16.55 -7.91 -4.79
C ARG A 39 16.39 -8.15 -6.28
N ALA A 40 15.21 -8.54 -6.73
CA ALA A 40 14.95 -8.75 -8.16
C ALA A 40 15.02 -7.44 -8.95
N THR A 41 14.43 -6.36 -8.42
CA THR A 41 14.48 -5.03 -9.07
C THR A 41 15.90 -4.47 -9.13
N LEU A 42 16.70 -4.63 -8.08
CA LEU A 42 18.11 -4.19 -8.06
C LEU A 42 19.02 -4.92 -9.05
N LYS A 43 18.55 -6.01 -9.69
CA LYS A 43 19.31 -6.64 -10.78
C LYS A 43 19.30 -5.82 -12.07
N VAL A 44 18.38 -4.87 -12.20
CA VAL A 44 18.16 -4.11 -13.44
C VAL A 44 18.24 -2.59 -13.26
N VAL A 45 18.26 -2.09 -12.03
CA VAL A 45 18.40 -0.66 -11.72
C VAL A 45 19.27 -0.45 -10.49
N ASP A 46 19.96 0.68 -10.42
CA ASP A 46 20.82 1.03 -9.27
C ASP A 46 20.02 1.61 -8.09
N ILE A 47 18.91 2.29 -8.39
CA ILE A 47 18.10 3.02 -7.40
C ILE A 47 16.63 2.66 -7.59
N ILE A 48 15.96 2.35 -6.48
CA ILE A 48 14.53 2.05 -6.46
C ILE A 48 13.76 3.23 -5.85
N ARG A 49 12.85 3.81 -6.62
CA ARG A 49 11.81 4.69 -6.10
C ARG A 49 10.63 3.84 -5.60
N LEU A 50 10.33 3.91 -4.32
CA LEU A 50 9.13 3.28 -3.75
C LEU A 50 7.92 4.20 -3.97
N ASP A 51 7.05 3.80 -4.90
CA ASP A 51 5.80 4.50 -5.14
C ASP A 51 4.84 4.39 -3.95
N HIS A 52 4.08 5.46 -3.72
CA HIS A 52 3.15 5.60 -2.60
C HIS A 52 3.75 5.19 -1.24
N PHE A 53 4.99 5.64 -0.97
CA PHE A 53 5.77 5.31 0.23
C PHE A 53 5.02 5.50 1.56
N ARG A 54 4.09 6.47 1.63
CA ARG A 54 3.24 6.69 2.81
C ARG A 54 2.46 5.44 3.23
N GLY A 55 2.14 4.55 2.29
CA GLY A 55 1.46 3.28 2.55
C GLY A 55 2.20 2.35 3.51
N PHE A 56 3.53 2.48 3.64
CA PHE A 56 4.30 1.77 4.66
C PHE A 56 3.99 2.28 6.07
N TYR A 57 3.66 3.56 6.24
CA TYR A 57 3.22 4.10 7.52
C TYR A 57 1.74 3.84 7.76
N ASN A 58 0.87 4.35 6.88
CA ASN A 58 -0.58 4.12 6.89
C ASN A 58 -1.11 4.06 5.45
N TYR A 59 -2.00 3.12 5.19
CA TYR A 59 -2.69 2.96 3.90
C TYR A 59 -4.20 3.12 4.06
N TRP A 60 -4.87 3.56 2.98
CA TRP A 60 -6.32 3.71 2.95
C TRP A 60 -6.97 2.41 2.48
N GLU A 61 -7.79 1.82 3.34
CA GLU A 61 -8.49 0.56 3.09
C GLU A 61 -9.94 0.83 2.73
N ILE A 62 -10.32 0.50 1.50
CA ILE A 62 -11.70 0.66 1.00
C ILE A 62 -12.38 -0.71 0.93
N PRO A 63 -13.61 -0.89 1.44
CA PRO A 63 -14.36 -2.14 1.29
C PRO A 63 -14.53 -2.55 -0.17
N TYR A 64 -14.37 -3.84 -0.48
CA TYR A 64 -14.62 -4.37 -1.82
C TYR A 64 -16.05 -4.06 -2.28
N GLY A 65 -16.22 -3.75 -3.58
CA GLY A 65 -17.52 -3.37 -4.16
C GLY A 65 -17.92 -1.90 -3.94
N SER A 66 -17.14 -1.12 -3.19
CA SER A 66 -17.40 0.33 -3.07
C SER A 66 -17.21 1.02 -4.43
N PRO A 67 -18.11 1.93 -4.85
CA PRO A 67 -18.00 2.63 -6.14
C PRO A 67 -16.96 3.74 -6.14
N THR A 68 -16.55 4.23 -4.96
CA THR A 68 -15.57 5.31 -4.78
C THR A 68 -14.67 5.03 -3.57
N ALA A 69 -13.70 5.92 -3.31
CA ALA A 69 -12.79 5.81 -2.16
C ALA A 69 -13.29 6.51 -0.89
N VAL A 70 -14.51 7.07 -0.90
CA VAL A 70 -15.06 7.87 0.20
C VAL A 70 -15.19 7.05 1.50
N THR A 71 -15.64 5.80 1.41
CA THR A 71 -15.99 4.93 2.55
C THR A 71 -14.82 4.07 3.06
N GLY A 72 -13.58 4.56 2.93
CA GLY A 72 -12.41 3.85 3.44
C GLY A 72 -12.06 4.19 4.89
N LYS A 73 -10.98 3.57 5.39
CA LYS A 73 -10.37 3.89 6.69
C LYS A 73 -8.86 3.78 6.64
N TRP A 74 -8.18 4.58 7.46
CA TRP A 74 -6.74 4.45 7.63
C TRP A 74 -6.41 3.18 8.40
N LYS A 75 -5.47 2.40 7.87
CA LYS A 75 -4.89 1.23 8.50
C LYS A 75 -3.39 1.43 8.65
N LYS A 76 -2.84 0.98 9.78
CA LYS A 76 -1.40 1.00 10.02
C LYS A 76 -0.70 0.05 9.07
N GLY A 77 0.27 0.57 8.34
CA GLY A 77 1.25 -0.24 7.60
C GLY A 77 2.32 -0.80 8.55
N PRO A 78 3.35 -1.48 8.01
CA PRO A 78 4.41 -2.09 8.79
C PRO A 78 5.35 -1.07 9.46
N GLY A 79 5.40 0.18 8.99
CA GLY A 79 6.27 1.22 9.54
C GLY A 79 7.72 0.77 9.59
N LYS A 80 8.36 0.90 10.76
CA LYS A 80 9.76 0.52 10.99
C LYS A 80 10.02 -0.99 11.10
N SER A 81 8.99 -1.83 11.00
CA SER A 81 9.17 -3.28 11.15
C SER A 81 9.54 -4.00 9.85
N VAL A 82 9.37 -3.33 8.70
CA VAL A 82 9.86 -3.81 7.39
C VAL A 82 11.36 -3.61 7.25
#